data_AF-A0A832F115-F1
#
_entry.id   AF-A0A832F115-F1
#
_cell.length_a   1.000
_cell.length_b   1.000
_cell.length_c   1.000
_cell.angle_alpha   90.00
_cell.angle_beta   90.00
_cell.angle_gamma   90.00
#
_symmetry.space_group_name_H-M   'P 1'
#
loop_
_entity.id
_entity.type
_entity.pdbx_description
1 polymer ?
#
loop_
_entity_poly.entity_id
_entity_poly.type
_entity_poly.pdbx_seq_one_letter_code
_entity_poly.pdbx_strand_id
1 'polypeptide(L)'
;MCPERVCRTCGEPSRRLVETMNSIGAASRRSRFSAQVHSKGDALLSSTDFPDRAERVTTGWTECDCSDDRNPSMGHLGKWRPGVVLDPFAGSGTTGQVATRLGRDAILIDLDESNVALMQARIGLFFERTEAS
;
A
#
# COMPACT_ATOMS: atom_id res chain seq x y z
N MET A 1 -0.01 -1.93 -7.06
CA MET A 1 -0.48 -0.91 -6.09
C MET A 1 0.52 0.23 -6.08
N CYS A 2 0.08 1.48 -6.17
CA CYS A 2 0.97 2.63 -6.01
C CYS A 2 1.48 2.73 -4.55
N PRO A 3 2.79 2.78 -4.32
CA PRO A 3 3.37 2.78 -2.97
C PRO A 3 3.04 4.06 -2.21
N GLU A 4 3.10 4.00 -0.88
CA GLU A 4 2.88 5.18 -0.04
C GLU A 4 3.99 6.20 -0.13
N ARG A 5 5.21 5.70 -0.01
CA ARG A 5 6.42 6.49 -0.01
C ARG A 5 7.41 5.85 -0.95
N VAL A 6 8.09 6.68 -1.72
CA VAL A 6 9.16 6.29 -2.63
C VAL A 6 10.41 7.07 -2.24
N CYS A 7 11.54 6.39 -2.09
CA CYS A 7 12.80 7.05 -1.74
C CYS A 7 13.17 8.04 -2.85
N ARG A 8 13.44 9.29 -2.50
CA ARG A 8 13.86 10.32 -3.47
C ARG A 8 15.27 10.05 -4.02
N THR A 9 16.10 9.30 -3.29
CA THR A 9 17.48 9.01 -3.66
C THR A 9 17.60 7.85 -4.64
N CYS A 10 16.97 6.70 -4.35
CA CYS A 10 17.10 5.49 -5.17
C CYS A 10 15.81 5.07 -5.90
N GLY A 11 14.66 5.68 -5.57
CA GLY A 11 13.37 5.29 -6.15
C GLY A 11 12.75 4.02 -5.56
N GLU A 12 13.35 3.43 -4.52
CA GLU A 12 12.80 2.22 -3.91
C GLU A 12 11.48 2.52 -3.18
N PRO A 13 10.40 1.74 -3.43
CA PRO A 13 9.14 1.91 -2.74
C PRO A 13 9.16 1.30 -1.34
N SER A 14 8.61 2.03 -0.38
CA SER A 14 8.29 1.53 0.96
C SER A 14 7.19 0.47 0.89
N ARG A 15 7.43 -0.70 1.46
CA ARG A 15 6.53 -1.86 1.46
C ARG A 15 5.91 -2.06 2.84
N ARG A 16 4.70 -2.61 2.85
CA ARG A 16 3.95 -2.91 4.08
C ARG A 16 4.62 -4.05 4.84
N LEU A 17 4.94 -3.85 6.11
CA LEU A 17 5.36 -4.91 7.02
C LEU A 17 4.13 -5.55 7.64
N VAL A 18 3.97 -6.87 7.46
CA VAL A 18 2.79 -7.62 7.88
C VAL A 18 3.23 -8.78 8.76
N GLU A 19 2.68 -8.83 9.96
CA GLU A 19 2.89 -9.92 10.91
C GLU A 19 1.61 -10.75 11.06
N THR A 20 1.80 -12.01 11.45
CA THR A 20 0.68 -12.92 11.73
C THR A 20 0.59 -13.12 13.25
N MET A 21 -0.43 -12.55 13.89
CA MET A 21 -0.47 -12.46 15.37
C MET A 21 -0.93 -13.75 16.07
N ASN A 22 -1.55 -14.69 15.35
CA ASN A 22 -2.20 -15.86 15.96
C ASN A 22 -1.97 -17.17 15.18
N SER A 23 -0.74 -17.40 14.69
CA SER A 23 -0.38 -18.64 14.00
C SER A 23 -0.18 -19.82 14.97
N ILE A 24 -1.18 -20.14 15.80
CA ILE A 24 -1.16 -21.33 16.66
C ILE A 24 -2.27 -22.28 16.21
N GLY A 25 -1.94 -23.54 15.96
CA GLY A 25 -2.93 -24.59 15.70
C GLY A 25 -3.43 -24.70 14.25
N ALA A 26 -4.75 -24.81 14.07
CA ALA A 26 -5.40 -25.15 12.79
C ALA A 26 -5.13 -24.14 11.65
N ALA A 27 -4.79 -22.89 12.00
CA ALA A 27 -4.44 -21.82 11.06
C ALA A 27 -3.18 -22.10 10.22
N SER A 28 -2.25 -22.95 10.69
CA SER A 28 -1.04 -23.35 9.92
C SER A 28 -1.20 -24.68 9.16
N ARG A 29 -2.23 -25.48 9.47
CA ARG A 29 -2.37 -26.88 9.04
C ARG A 29 -3.18 -27.11 7.76
N ARG A 30 -3.55 -26.06 7.00
CA ARG A 30 -4.27 -26.23 5.72
C ARG A 30 -3.36 -26.60 4.52
N SER A 31 -2.10 -26.96 4.77
CA SER A 31 -1.18 -27.50 3.77
C SER A 31 -0.64 -28.86 4.22
N ARG A 32 -1.45 -29.90 4.01
CA ARG A 32 -1.08 -31.21 3.43
C ARG A 32 -2.10 -32.27 3.85
N PHE A 33 -2.60 -32.93 2.82
CA PHE A 33 -3.33 -34.19 2.87
C PHE A 33 -2.66 -35.22 3.80
N SER A 34 -3.50 -36.02 4.47
CA SER A 34 -3.25 -37.34 5.07
C SER A 34 -2.06 -37.51 6.04
N ALA A 35 -2.37 -37.69 7.33
CA ALA A 35 -1.70 -38.70 8.14
C ALA A 35 -2.62 -39.09 9.31
N GLN A 36 -3.21 -40.27 9.20
CA GLN A 36 -3.87 -40.98 10.28
C GLN A 36 -2.78 -41.38 11.29
N VAL A 37 -2.65 -40.64 12.39
CA VAL A 37 -1.68 -40.96 13.46
C VAL A 37 -2.44 -41.40 14.70
N HIS A 38 -2.41 -42.70 14.97
CA HIS A 38 -2.75 -43.28 16.26
C HIS A 38 -1.61 -42.98 17.25
N SER A 39 -1.89 -42.27 18.34
CA SER A 39 -1.07 -42.35 19.55
C SER A 39 -1.88 -41.98 20.79
N LYS A 40 -1.69 -42.78 21.83
CA LYS A 40 -2.33 -42.71 23.14
C LYS A 40 -1.80 -41.51 23.92
N GLY A 41 -2.72 -40.73 24.50
CA GLY A 41 -2.51 -39.90 25.68
C GLY A 41 -1.62 -38.66 25.48
N ASP A 42 -2.26 -37.52 25.24
CA ASP A 42 -1.88 -36.26 25.90
C ASP A 42 -3.01 -35.23 25.72
N ALA A 43 -3.09 -34.27 26.66
CA ALA A 43 -4.22 -33.36 26.88
C ALA A 43 -4.93 -32.87 25.60
N LEU A 44 -6.24 -33.11 25.55
CA LEU A 44 -7.14 -32.69 24.48
C LEU A 44 -7.35 -31.17 24.54
N LEU A 45 -6.38 -30.39 24.07
CA LEU A 45 -6.62 -28.98 23.73
C LEU A 45 -7.69 -28.97 22.64
N SER A 46 -8.85 -28.40 22.96
CA SER A 46 -10.00 -28.42 22.08
C SER A 46 -9.67 -27.69 20.78
N SER A 47 -10.06 -28.26 19.65
CA SER A 47 -9.96 -27.60 18.34
C SER A 47 -10.74 -26.28 18.27
N THR A 48 -11.60 -26.00 19.26
CA THR A 48 -12.32 -24.73 19.44
C THR A 48 -11.47 -23.60 20.02
N ASP A 49 -10.30 -23.89 20.61
CA ASP A 49 -9.49 -22.87 21.29
C ASP A 49 -8.50 -22.15 20.37
N PHE A 50 -8.42 -22.55 19.09
CA PHE A 50 -7.55 -21.94 18.09
C PHE A 50 -8.36 -21.13 17.08
N PRO A 51 -7.93 -19.90 16.72
CA PRO A 51 -8.61 -19.10 15.72
C PRO A 51 -8.59 -19.81 14.35
N ASP A 52 -9.74 -19.87 13.68
CA ASP A 52 -9.90 -20.53 12.37
C ASP A 52 -9.07 -19.86 11.27
N ARG A 53 -8.64 -18.61 11.48
CA ARG A 53 -7.86 -17.83 10.53
C ARG A 53 -6.71 -17.08 11.21
N ALA A 54 -5.57 -17.15 10.53
CA ALA A 54 -4.43 -16.29 10.77
C ALA A 54 -4.83 -14.82 10.52
N GLU A 55 -4.79 -14.00 11.56
CA GLU A 55 -4.96 -12.55 11.48
C GLU A 55 -3.65 -11.91 11.04
N ARG A 56 -3.72 -11.11 9.96
CA ARG A 56 -2.59 -10.37 9.42
C ARG A 56 -2.70 -8.91 9.82
N VAL A 57 -1.77 -8.45 10.65
CA VAL A 57 -1.73 -7.08 11.14
C VAL A 57 -0.54 -6.35 10.53
N THR A 58 -0.73 -5.07 10.24
CA THR A 58 0.33 -4.21 9.72
C THR A 58 1.07 -3.58 10.86
N THR A 59 2.33 -3.94 10.99
CA THR A 59 3.18 -3.43 12.07
C THR A 59 3.97 -2.20 11.65
N GLY A 60 4.07 -1.93 10.36
CA GLY A 60 4.65 -0.71 9.86
C GLY A 60 4.99 -0.77 8.38
N TRP A 61 6.05 -0.05 8.02
CA TRP A 61 6.52 0.13 6.67
C TRP A 61 8.05 -0.04 6.61
N THR A 62 8.57 -0.57 5.52
CA THR A 62 10.01 -0.72 5.34
C THR A 62 10.67 0.65 5.22
N GLU A 63 11.83 0.81 5.85
CA GLU A 63 12.72 1.94 5.62
C GLU A 63 13.71 1.64 4.48
N CYS A 64 14.34 2.70 3.95
CA CYS A 64 15.37 2.60 2.92
C CYS A 64 16.73 2.96 3.52
N ASP A 65 17.81 2.29 3.12
CA ASP A 65 19.15 2.51 3.68
C ASP A 65 19.90 3.70 3.06
N CYS A 66 19.30 4.40 2.08
CA CYS A 66 19.89 5.61 1.52
C CYS A 66 20.07 6.70 2.60
N SER A 67 21.24 7.33 2.59
CA SER A 67 21.55 8.51 3.37
C SER A 67 20.74 9.72 2.88
N ASP A 68 20.39 10.62 3.82
CA ASP A 68 19.62 11.85 3.57
C ASP A 68 20.49 12.98 2.98
N ASP A 69 21.77 12.72 2.72
CA ASP A 69 22.82 13.67 2.35
C ASP A 69 22.64 14.32 0.98
N ARG A 70 21.85 13.71 0.08
CA ARG A 70 21.50 14.34 -1.22
C ARG A 70 20.41 15.42 -1.13
N ASN A 71 19.77 15.61 0.03
CA ASN A 71 18.76 16.65 0.22
C ASN A 71 18.88 17.33 1.60
N PRO A 72 19.97 18.08 1.84
CA PRO A 72 20.28 18.67 3.14
C PRO A 72 19.28 19.74 3.59
N SER A 73 18.47 20.31 2.68
CA SER A 73 17.49 21.35 2.97
C SER A 73 16.19 20.84 3.62
N MET A 74 15.96 19.51 3.67
CA MET A 74 14.71 18.95 4.19
C MET A 74 14.87 17.87 5.29
N GLY A 75 16.10 17.51 5.68
CA GLY A 75 16.34 16.47 6.69
C GLY A 75 15.63 15.13 6.38
N HIS A 76 15.29 14.35 7.41
CA HIS A 76 14.58 13.07 7.29
C HIS A 76 13.22 13.17 6.58
N LEU A 77 12.59 14.35 6.60
CA LEU A 77 11.34 14.66 5.91
C LEU A 77 11.52 14.77 4.39
N GLY A 78 12.74 15.02 3.91
CA GLY A 78 13.10 15.11 2.50
C GLY A 78 13.39 13.77 1.82
N LYS A 79 13.51 12.68 2.59
CA LYS A 79 13.90 11.35 2.08
C LYS A 79 12.85 10.71 1.18
N TRP A 80 11.58 10.92 1.53
CA TRP A 80 10.45 10.26 0.91
C TRP A 80 9.64 11.24 0.06
N ARG A 81 9.10 10.75 -1.06
CA ARG A 81 8.02 11.41 -1.80
C ARG A 81 6.80 10.49 -1.86
N PRO A 82 5.58 11.02 -2.05
CA PRO A 82 4.43 10.19 -2.36
C PRO A 82 4.66 9.33 -3.61
N GLY A 83 4.01 8.17 -3.66
CA GLY A 83 3.86 7.44 -4.92
C GLY A 83 3.07 8.27 -5.93
N VAL A 84 3.43 8.15 -7.21
CA VAL A 84 2.77 8.86 -8.32
C VAL A 84 1.95 7.85 -9.13
N VAL A 85 0.65 8.14 -9.30
CA VAL A 85 -0.25 7.38 -10.17
C VAL A 85 -0.30 8.03 -11.54
N LEU A 86 -0.19 7.23 -12.62
CA LEU A 86 -0.44 7.70 -13.97
C LEU A 86 -1.79 7.15 -14.44
N ASP A 87 -2.67 8.03 -14.89
CA ASP A 87 -3.93 7.68 -15.54
C ASP A 87 -4.01 8.35 -16.92
N PRO A 88 -3.80 7.59 -18.03
CA PRO A 88 -3.86 8.13 -19.38
C PRO A 88 -5.28 8.37 -19.90
N PHE A 89 -6.32 7.96 -19.15
CA PHE A 89 -7.72 8.12 -19.51
C PHE A 89 -8.51 8.59 -18.29
N ALA A 90 -8.15 9.78 -17.80
CA ALA A 90 -8.58 10.26 -16.50
C ALA A 90 -10.10 10.53 -16.41
N GLY A 91 -10.77 10.79 -17.54
CA GLY A 91 -12.19 11.09 -17.63
C GLY A 91 -12.59 12.15 -16.62
N SER A 92 -13.61 11.88 -15.82
CA SER A 92 -14.06 12.79 -14.76
C SER A 92 -13.05 13.04 -13.60
N GLY A 93 -11.88 12.40 -13.58
CA GLY A 93 -10.84 12.63 -12.57
C GLY A 93 -10.93 11.78 -11.31
N THR A 94 -11.66 10.66 -11.33
CA THR A 94 -11.84 9.76 -10.17
C THR A 94 -10.49 9.28 -9.62
N THR A 95 -9.54 8.93 -10.50
CA THR A 95 -8.22 8.47 -10.10
C THR A 95 -7.45 9.53 -9.32
N GLY A 96 -7.50 10.80 -9.76
CA GLY A 96 -6.89 11.92 -9.03
C GLY A 96 -7.52 12.15 -7.66
N GLN A 97 -8.85 12.07 -7.58
CA GLN A 97 -9.56 12.22 -6.32
C GLN A 97 -9.16 11.12 -5.30
N VAL A 98 -9.09 9.87 -5.75
CA VAL A 98 -8.67 8.74 -4.90
C VAL A 98 -7.19 8.84 -4.53
N ALA A 99 -6.33 9.21 -5.48
CA ALA A 99 -4.91 9.42 -5.22
C ALA A 99 -4.70 10.49 -4.14
N THR A 100 -5.34 11.65 -4.28
CA THR A 100 -5.29 12.74 -3.30
C THR A 100 -5.77 12.28 -1.93
N ARG A 101 -6.90 11.55 -1.86
CA ARG A 101 -7.44 11.01 -0.60
C ARG A 101 -6.49 10.04 0.10
N LEU A 102 -5.69 9.30 -0.66
CA LEU A 102 -4.70 8.37 -0.14
C LEU A 102 -3.35 9.01 0.16
N GLY A 103 -3.18 10.32 -0.09
CA GLY A 103 -1.89 11.01 0.03
C GLY A 103 -0.90 10.54 -1.04
N ARG A 104 -1.36 10.44 -2.29
CA ARG A 104 -0.57 10.12 -3.48
C ARG A 104 -0.64 11.29 -4.46
N ASP A 105 0.40 11.40 -5.27
CA ASP A 105 0.40 12.30 -6.41
C ASP A 105 -0.20 11.58 -7.62
N ALA A 106 -0.75 12.33 -8.57
CA ALA A 106 -1.29 11.76 -9.80
C ALA A 106 -0.99 12.63 -11.02
N ILE A 107 -0.70 11.97 -12.14
CA ILE A 107 -0.65 12.58 -13.48
C ILE A 107 -1.87 12.04 -14.23
N LEU A 108 -2.75 12.95 -14.62
CA LEU A 108 -4.01 12.65 -15.28
C LEU A 108 -3.97 13.21 -16.69
N ILE A 109 -4.21 12.35 -17.68
CA ILE A 109 -4.28 12.74 -19.08
C ILE A 109 -5.67 12.38 -19.58
N ASP A 110 -6.30 13.32 -20.28
CA ASP A 110 -7.55 13.08 -20.99
C ASP A 110 -7.57 13.92 -22.26
N LEU A 111 -8.14 13.38 -23.33
CA LEU A 111 -8.23 14.05 -24.63
C LEU A 111 -9.38 15.07 -24.66
N ASP A 112 -10.45 14.80 -23.91
CA ASP A 112 -11.65 15.63 -23.92
C ASP A 112 -11.50 16.77 -22.90
N GLU A 113 -11.35 17.99 -23.41
CA GLU A 113 -11.22 19.19 -22.58
C GLU A 113 -12.43 19.43 -21.67
N SER A 114 -13.62 18.90 -22.02
CA SER A 114 -14.81 19.05 -21.17
C SER A 114 -14.65 18.38 -19.81
N ASN A 115 -13.75 17.38 -19.71
CA ASN A 115 -13.45 16.70 -18.46
C ASN A 115 -12.66 17.58 -17.48
N VAL A 116 -11.98 18.63 -17.93
CA VAL A 116 -11.16 19.51 -17.06
C VAL A 116 -12.00 20.12 -15.94
N ALA A 117 -13.21 20.59 -16.26
CA ALA A 117 -14.12 21.17 -15.26
C ALA A 117 -14.59 20.12 -14.24
N LEU A 118 -14.81 18.87 -14.68
CA LEU A 118 -15.17 17.76 -13.79
C LEU A 118 -14.01 17.39 -12.86
N MET A 119 -12.79 17.34 -13.40
CA MET A 119 -11.58 17.07 -12.62
C MET A 119 -11.35 18.16 -11.56
N GLN A 120 -11.46 19.44 -11.94
CA GLN A 120 -11.36 20.59 -11.04
C GLN A 120 -12.38 20.50 -9.90
N ALA A 121 -13.63 20.19 -10.21
CA ALA A 121 -14.68 20.07 -9.20
C ALA A 121 -14.43 18.90 -8.21
N ARG A 122 -13.79 17.82 -8.64
CA ARG A 122 -13.55 16.62 -7.81
C ARG A 122 -12.24 16.65 -7.01
N ILE A 123 -11.16 17.15 -7.63
CA ILE A 123 -9.81 17.17 -7.04
C ILE A 123 -9.60 18.47 -6.24
N GLY A 124 -10.24 19.56 -6.67
CA GLY A 124 -10.22 20.83 -5.96
C GLY A 124 -8.87 21.54 -6.04
N LEU A 125 -8.45 22.14 -4.92
CA LEU A 125 -7.28 23.01 -4.81
C LEU A 125 -5.95 22.37 -5.21
N PHE A 126 -5.88 21.03 -5.23
CA PHE A 126 -4.67 20.29 -5.60
C PHE A 126 -4.56 19.97 -7.10
N PHE A 127 -5.52 20.43 -7.90
CA PHE A 127 -5.49 20.23 -9.35
C PHE A 127 -4.69 21.32 -10.05
N GLU A 128 -3.61 20.93 -10.72
CA GLU A 128 -2.81 21.79 -11.59
C GLU A 128 -2.94 21.32 -13.05
N ARG A 129 -3.36 22.23 -13.94
CA ARG A 129 -3.44 21.97 -15.38
C ARG A 129 -2.14 22.44 -16.03
N THR A 130 -1.47 21.54 -16.75
CA THR A 130 -0.29 21.85 -17.56
C THR A 130 -0.62 21.60 -19.03
N GLU A 131 -0.27 22.53 -19.92
CA GLU A 131 -0.37 22.34 -21.37
C GLU A 131 0.91 21.66 -21.90
N ALA A 132 0.79 20.76 -22.86
CA ALA A 132 1.95 20.20 -23.54
C ALA A 132 2.58 21.26 -24.45
N SER A 133 3.81 21.66 -24.15
CA SER A 133 4.63 22.63 -24.91
C SER A 133 5.21 22.07 -26.19
#